data_AF-A0A369SKU1-F1
#
_entry.id   AF-A0A369SKU1-F1
#
_cell.length_a   1.000
_cell.length_b   1.000
_cell.length_c   1.000
_cell.angle_alpha   90.00
_cell.angle_beta   90.00
_cell.angle_gamma   90.00
#
_symmetry.space_group_name_H-M   'P 1'
#
loop_
_entity.id
_entity.type
_entity.pdbx_description
1 polymer ?
#
loop_
_entity_poly.entity_id
_entity_poly.type
_entity_poly.pdbx_seq_one_letter_code
_entity_poly.pdbx_strand_id
1 'polypeptide(L)'
;GAASAAHQTSATLFASRVTFVGKFLFKAMEKRIELERGKNDPAKIKKLFLDNSQSTTSIAGLLDEFVNLTVLSMNNVGLTSLKGFPRLPNLVKLKLSDNRISSGLEILLGCPNLVHLDLSGNRITELSDMEPLQNLTNLKNLDLYNCDVTAADGYREKVFDMLQNLEVLDGYNKLDEESDGGSYEADEVADEDEEEFSDEDDDYRGDKRKRDVADVGDKEDYED
;
A
#
# COMPACT_ATOMS: atom_id res chain seq x y z
N GLY A 1 -20.65 -15.67 -41.20
CA GLY A 1 -20.36 -15.22 -39.82
C GLY A 1 -18.89 -14.89 -39.69
N ALA A 2 -18.51 -13.63 -39.90
CA ALA A 2 -17.13 -13.17 -39.83
C ALA A 2 -17.05 -11.71 -39.32
N ALA A 3 -17.89 -11.33 -38.35
CA ALA A 3 -17.93 -9.98 -37.80
C ALA A 3 -17.69 -9.91 -36.27
N SER A 4 -17.40 -11.05 -35.61
CA SER A 4 -17.34 -11.11 -34.13
C SER A 4 -15.93 -11.26 -33.54
N ALA A 5 -14.87 -11.24 -34.36
CA ALA A 5 -13.50 -11.48 -33.88
C ALA A 5 -12.58 -10.25 -33.87
N ALA A 6 -13.02 -9.10 -34.41
CA ALA A 6 -12.18 -7.90 -34.51
C ALA A 6 -12.33 -6.92 -33.33
N HIS A 7 -13.27 -7.17 -32.40
CA HIS A 7 -13.53 -6.26 -31.27
C HIS A 7 -12.80 -6.63 -29.96
N GLN A 8 -12.17 -7.80 -29.88
CA GLN A 8 -11.47 -8.24 -28.66
C GLN A 8 -9.95 -7.99 -28.67
N THR A 9 -9.33 -7.67 -29.80
CA THR A 9 -7.87 -7.46 -29.88
C THR A 9 -7.43 -6.01 -29.69
N SER A 10 -8.36 -5.04 -29.65
CA SER A 10 -8.01 -3.62 -29.44
C SER A 10 -7.97 -3.19 -27.96
N ALA A 11 -8.69 -3.89 -27.07
CA ALA A 11 -8.77 -3.53 -25.65
C ALA A 11 -7.51 -3.96 -24.87
N THR A 12 -6.94 -5.11 -25.20
CA THR A 12 -5.75 -5.66 -24.53
C THR A 12 -4.46 -4.92 -24.92
N LEU A 13 -4.38 -4.40 -26.15
CA LEU A 13 -3.25 -3.57 -26.58
C LEU A 13 -3.28 -2.14 -26.02
N PHE A 14 -4.45 -1.66 -25.58
CA PHE A 14 -4.55 -0.35 -24.93
C PHE A 14 -4.12 -0.44 -23.47
N ALA A 15 -4.50 -1.50 -22.75
CA ALA A 15 -4.06 -1.75 -21.37
C ALA A 15 -2.53 -1.91 -21.26
N SER A 16 -1.87 -2.51 -22.27
CA SER A 16 -0.40 -2.67 -22.30
C SER A 16 0.37 -1.48 -22.90
N ARG A 17 -0.30 -0.54 -23.60
CA ARG A 17 0.36 0.70 -24.07
C ARG A 17 0.26 1.84 -23.07
N VAL A 18 -0.72 1.79 -22.15
CA VAL A 18 -0.86 2.75 -21.04
C VAL A 18 0.27 2.59 -20.01
N THR A 19 0.86 1.40 -19.87
CA THR A 19 2.04 1.18 -19.01
C THR A 19 3.35 1.72 -19.59
N PHE A 20 3.47 1.90 -20.92
CA PHE A 20 4.75 2.26 -21.55
C PHE A 20 4.89 3.75 -21.90
N VAL A 21 3.78 4.50 -22.06
CA VAL A 21 3.82 5.94 -22.38
C VAL A 21 3.67 6.83 -21.12
N GLY A 22 3.28 6.25 -19.97
CA GLY A 22 3.00 6.96 -18.72
C GLY A 22 4.19 7.26 -17.80
N LYS A 23 5.45 7.12 -18.26
CA LYS A 23 6.64 7.61 -17.53
C LYS A 23 6.87 9.13 -17.68
N PHE A 24 5.92 9.84 -18.30
CA PHE A 24 5.94 11.29 -18.42
C PHE A 24 5.38 11.96 -17.16
N LEU A 25 6.29 12.26 -16.23
CA LEU A 25 6.30 13.47 -15.41
C LEU A 25 4.93 13.93 -14.85
N PHE A 26 4.31 13.13 -13.98
CA PHE A 26 3.24 13.63 -13.12
C PHE A 26 3.83 14.62 -12.11
N LYS A 27 3.83 15.91 -12.47
CA LYS A 27 4.37 16.93 -11.57
C LYS A 27 3.52 17.11 -10.30
N ALA A 28 2.23 16.81 -10.30
CA ALA A 28 1.38 17.03 -9.13
C ALA A 28 1.11 15.73 -8.36
N MET A 29 1.36 15.74 -7.05
CA MET A 29 1.10 14.63 -6.12
C MET A 29 -0.34 14.11 -6.20
N GLU A 30 -1.35 15.00 -6.23
CA GLU A 30 -2.78 14.62 -6.34
C GLU A 30 -3.07 13.73 -7.55
N LYS A 31 -2.51 14.08 -8.72
CA LYS A 31 -2.70 13.28 -9.94
C LYS A 31 -2.06 11.90 -9.83
N ARG A 32 -0.94 11.80 -9.08
CA ARG A 32 -0.31 10.50 -8.84
C ARG A 32 -1.16 9.64 -7.92
N ILE A 33 -1.75 10.23 -6.89
CA ILE A 33 -2.70 9.54 -6.00
C ILE A 33 -3.90 9.01 -6.79
N GLU A 34 -4.49 9.83 -7.66
CA GLU A 34 -5.60 9.40 -8.52
C GLU A 34 -5.21 8.23 -9.44
N LEU A 35 -3.99 8.25 -9.98
CA LEU A 35 -3.47 7.19 -10.85
C LEU A 35 -3.25 5.87 -10.08
N GLU A 36 -2.60 5.93 -8.92
CA GLU A 36 -2.29 4.76 -8.09
C GLU A 36 -3.57 4.13 -7.51
N ARG A 37 -4.52 4.96 -7.07
CA ARG A 37 -5.83 4.49 -6.61
C ARG A 37 -6.68 3.93 -7.76
N GLY A 38 -6.62 4.55 -8.93
CA GLY A 38 -7.50 4.23 -10.04
C GLY A 38 -8.98 4.38 -9.65
N LYS A 39 -9.74 3.30 -9.79
CA LYS A 39 -11.17 3.23 -9.42
C LYS A 39 -11.42 2.67 -8.02
N ASN A 40 -10.35 2.31 -7.29
CA ASN A 40 -10.49 1.74 -5.96
C ASN A 40 -10.92 2.81 -4.95
N ASP A 41 -11.65 2.37 -3.93
CA ASP A 41 -11.95 3.21 -2.77
C ASP A 41 -10.65 3.48 -1.98
N PRO A 42 -10.36 4.73 -1.56
CA PRO A 42 -9.24 5.06 -0.68
C PRO A 42 -9.12 4.12 0.54
N ALA A 43 -10.24 3.71 1.10
CA ALA A 43 -10.27 2.84 2.27
C ALA A 43 -9.77 1.42 1.97
N LYS A 44 -9.70 0.97 0.71
CA LYS A 44 -9.22 -0.37 0.34
C LYS A 44 -7.73 -0.41 0.01
N ILE A 45 -7.07 0.75 -0.07
CA ILE A 45 -5.68 0.82 -0.50
C ILE A 45 -4.76 0.50 0.68
N LYS A 46 -4.05 -0.63 0.59
CA LYS A 46 -3.02 -1.03 1.55
C LYS A 46 -1.65 -0.40 1.26
N LYS A 47 -1.30 -0.17 -0.01
CA LYS A 47 0.03 0.32 -0.43
C LYS A 47 -0.09 1.48 -1.41
N LEU A 48 0.70 2.54 -1.23
CA LEU A 48 0.70 3.73 -2.08
C LEU A 48 2.12 4.24 -2.35
N PHE A 49 2.44 4.43 -3.63
CA PHE A 49 3.76 4.88 -4.09
C PHE A 49 3.65 6.20 -4.85
N LEU A 50 4.12 7.29 -4.25
CA LEU A 50 4.05 8.65 -4.78
C LEU A 50 5.42 9.20 -5.17
N ASP A 51 6.41 8.32 -5.33
CA ASP A 51 7.79 8.70 -5.59
C ASP A 51 7.92 9.57 -6.84
N ASN A 52 8.80 10.57 -6.78
CA ASN A 52 9.10 11.51 -7.85
C ASN A 52 7.88 12.35 -8.31
N SER A 53 6.82 12.43 -7.51
CA SER A 53 5.73 13.41 -7.69
C SER A 53 6.10 14.74 -7.05
N GLN A 54 5.88 15.90 -7.66
CA GLN A 54 6.24 17.17 -7.01
C GLN A 54 5.13 17.59 -6.03
N SER A 55 5.52 17.81 -4.78
CA SER A 55 4.76 18.62 -3.83
C SER A 55 5.21 20.08 -3.99
N THR A 56 4.26 21.00 -4.14
CA THR A 56 4.56 22.43 -4.27
C THR A 56 4.81 23.10 -2.93
N THR A 57 4.12 22.68 -1.86
CA THR A 57 4.24 23.31 -0.52
C THR A 57 3.73 22.40 0.61
N SER A 58 2.79 21.50 0.33
CA SER A 58 2.21 20.58 1.31
C SER A 58 1.80 19.28 0.65
N ILE A 59 1.55 18.25 1.47
CA ILE A 59 0.93 17.02 1.01
C ILE A 59 -0.51 17.36 0.62
N ALA A 60 -0.87 17.11 -0.64
CA ALA A 60 -2.17 17.44 -1.19
C ALA A 60 -2.77 16.18 -1.83
N GLY A 61 -4.05 15.91 -1.55
CA GLY A 61 -4.78 14.73 -2.02
C GLY A 61 -4.62 13.47 -1.16
N LEU A 62 -3.66 13.43 -0.23
CA LEU A 62 -3.57 12.37 0.77
C LEU A 62 -4.38 12.80 2.00
N LEU A 63 -5.53 12.16 2.20
CA LEU A 63 -6.51 12.50 3.24
C LEU A 63 -6.59 11.39 4.29
N ASP A 64 -7.34 11.62 5.36
CA ASP A 64 -7.58 10.62 6.41
C ASP A 64 -8.44 9.43 5.93
N GLU A 65 -8.91 9.44 4.68
CA GLU A 65 -9.71 8.37 4.05
C GLU A 65 -8.88 7.09 3.76
N PHE A 66 -7.55 7.18 3.71
CA PHE A 66 -6.64 6.06 3.46
C PHE A 66 -6.40 5.24 4.74
N VAL A 67 -7.49 4.86 5.43
CA VAL A 67 -7.46 4.27 6.77
C VAL A 67 -6.73 2.93 6.85
N ASN A 68 -6.71 2.15 5.76
CA ASN A 68 -6.06 0.84 5.71
C ASN A 68 -4.67 0.87 5.07
N LEU A 69 -4.10 2.05 4.86
CA LEU A 69 -2.78 2.18 4.27
C LEU A 69 -1.70 1.68 5.24
N THR A 70 -0.98 0.64 4.85
CA THR A 70 0.11 0.02 5.61
C THR A 70 1.49 0.44 5.10
N VAL A 71 1.61 0.73 3.80
CA VAL A 71 2.87 1.16 3.18
C VAL A 71 2.67 2.44 2.37
N LEU A 72 3.46 3.48 2.68
CA LEU A 72 3.49 4.73 1.96
C LEU A 72 4.93 5.08 1.56
N SER A 73 5.14 5.35 0.28
CA SER A 73 6.41 5.86 -0.25
C SER A 73 6.20 7.22 -0.89
N MET A 74 6.97 8.22 -0.45
CA MET A 74 6.97 9.57 -0.99
C MET A 74 8.42 10.04 -1.16
N ASN A 75 9.21 9.27 -1.92
CA ASN A 75 10.62 9.58 -2.13
C ASN A 75 10.79 10.66 -3.20
N ASN A 76 11.73 11.58 -2.99
CA ASN A 76 12.06 12.66 -3.91
C ASN A 76 10.83 13.46 -4.39
N VAL A 77 9.94 13.81 -3.46
CA VAL A 77 8.74 14.60 -3.76
C VAL A 77 8.91 16.10 -3.49
N GLY A 78 10.06 16.50 -2.94
CA GLY A 78 10.40 17.89 -2.64
C GLY A 78 9.74 18.43 -1.37
N LEU A 79 9.32 17.56 -0.44
CA LEU A 79 8.74 17.98 0.84
C LEU A 79 9.78 18.71 1.69
N THR A 80 9.42 19.88 2.21
CA THR A 80 10.21 20.61 3.21
C THR A 80 9.70 20.42 4.63
N SER A 81 8.46 19.94 4.78
CA SER A 81 7.83 19.63 6.05
C SER A 81 6.74 18.58 5.85
N LEU A 82 6.32 17.91 6.93
CA LEU A 82 5.19 16.98 6.94
C LEU A 82 3.84 17.67 7.16
N LYS A 83 3.76 18.99 6.94
CA LYS A 83 2.51 19.74 7.13
C LYS A 83 1.42 19.19 6.20
N GLY A 84 0.30 18.80 6.80
CA GLY A 84 -0.83 18.21 6.08
C GLY A 84 -0.72 16.70 5.88
N PHE A 85 0.27 16.04 6.49
CA PHE A 85 0.31 14.58 6.54
C PHE A 85 -0.90 14.07 7.36
N PRO A 86 -1.71 13.15 6.81
CA PRO A 86 -2.93 12.67 7.47
C PRO A 86 -2.65 11.69 8.61
N ARG A 87 -3.66 11.39 9.41
CA ARG A 87 -3.58 10.35 10.43
C ARG A 87 -3.79 8.99 9.77
N LEU A 88 -2.76 8.15 9.81
CA LEU A 88 -2.77 6.82 9.19
C LEU A 88 -2.54 5.77 10.27
N PRO A 89 -3.61 5.31 10.96
CA PRO A 89 -3.49 4.46 12.14
C PRO A 89 -2.87 3.09 11.82
N ASN A 90 -3.04 2.59 10.59
CA ASN A 90 -2.54 1.29 10.15
C ASN A 90 -1.19 1.37 9.41
N LEU A 91 -0.56 2.55 9.32
CA LEU A 91 0.69 2.72 8.59
C LEU A 91 1.84 2.05 9.34
N VAL A 92 2.49 1.08 8.69
CA VAL A 92 3.60 0.30 9.22
C VAL A 92 4.93 0.78 8.64
N LYS A 93 4.93 1.18 7.36
CA LYS A 93 6.15 1.56 6.63
C LYS A 93 5.98 2.89 5.91
N LEU A 94 6.85 3.83 6.22
CA LEU A 94 6.89 5.16 5.62
C LEU A 94 8.28 5.45 5.03
N LYS A 95 8.32 5.74 3.73
CA LYS A 95 9.54 6.19 3.05
C LYS A 95 9.41 7.65 2.63
N LEU A 96 10.38 8.45 3.05
CA LEU A 96 10.47 9.90 2.80
C LEU A 96 11.87 10.27 2.29
N SER A 97 12.58 9.35 1.65
CA SER A 97 13.95 9.54 1.19
C SER A 97 14.07 10.71 0.20
N ASP A 98 15.21 11.37 0.17
CA ASP A 98 15.55 12.44 -0.78
C ASP A 98 14.56 13.62 -0.76
N ASN A 99 14.07 13.99 0.43
CA ASN A 99 13.28 15.20 0.64
C ASN A 99 14.14 16.30 1.28
N ARG A 100 13.49 17.34 1.83
CA ARG A 100 14.15 18.48 2.49
C ARG A 100 13.56 18.73 3.87
N ILE A 101 13.08 17.67 4.51
CA ILE A 101 12.47 17.73 5.84
C ILE A 101 13.59 18.01 6.84
N SER A 102 13.41 19.03 7.68
CA SER A 102 14.35 19.36 8.76
C SER A 102 13.71 19.26 10.14
N SER A 103 12.38 19.33 10.23
CA SER A 103 11.62 19.31 11.47
C SER A 103 10.15 18.95 11.22
N GLY A 104 9.33 18.92 12.26
CA GLY A 104 7.90 18.63 12.15
C GLY A 104 7.57 17.13 12.22
N LEU A 105 8.45 16.33 12.84
CA LEU A 105 8.26 14.89 12.98
C LEU A 105 7.15 14.52 13.99
N GLU A 106 6.70 15.47 14.82
CA GLU A 106 5.56 15.29 15.72
C GLU A 106 4.25 14.93 14.99
N ILE A 107 4.16 15.22 13.70
CA ILE A 107 3.00 14.85 12.88
C ILE A 107 2.92 13.32 12.72
N LEU A 108 4.06 12.62 12.75
CA LEU A 108 4.12 11.16 12.64
C LEU A 108 3.51 10.45 13.86
N LEU A 109 3.25 11.15 14.97
CA LEU A 109 2.51 10.61 16.11
C LEU A 109 1.06 10.21 15.75
N GLY A 110 0.54 10.70 14.60
CA GLY A 110 -0.71 10.22 14.01
C GLY A 110 -0.63 8.80 13.41
N CYS A 111 0.56 8.19 13.37
CA CYS A 111 0.83 6.84 12.84
C CYS A 111 1.40 5.94 13.95
N PRO A 112 0.60 5.54 14.96
CA PRO A 112 1.08 4.83 16.15
C PRO A 112 1.67 3.45 15.85
N ASN A 113 1.31 2.83 14.73
CA ASN A 113 1.77 1.51 14.32
C ASN A 113 3.00 1.55 13.39
N LEU A 114 3.65 2.70 13.26
CA LEU A 114 4.81 2.85 12.38
C LEU A 114 6.00 2.04 12.92
N VAL A 115 6.51 1.11 12.11
CA VAL A 115 7.63 0.22 12.43
C VAL A 115 8.89 0.63 11.67
N HIS A 116 8.74 1.04 10.41
CA HIS A 116 9.85 1.45 9.54
C HIS A 116 9.68 2.89 9.08
N LEU A 117 10.71 3.69 9.31
CA LEU A 117 10.78 5.07 8.84
C LEU A 117 12.10 5.31 8.11
N ASP A 118 12.01 5.66 6.84
CA ASP A 118 13.16 6.09 6.04
C ASP A 118 13.11 7.61 5.84
N LEU A 119 14.07 8.30 6.44
CA LEU A 119 14.32 9.73 6.35
C LEU A 119 15.65 10.03 5.65
N SER A 120 16.24 9.08 4.95
CA SER A 120 17.53 9.28 4.28
C SER A 120 17.52 10.45 3.29
N GLY A 121 18.64 11.16 3.17
CA GLY A 121 18.77 12.32 2.27
C GLY A 121 17.90 13.52 2.63
N ASN A 122 17.42 13.63 3.87
CA ASN A 122 16.73 14.81 4.39
C ASN A 122 17.70 15.79 5.07
N ARG A 123 17.17 16.87 5.67
CA ARG A 123 17.94 17.95 6.31
C ARG A 123 17.81 17.90 7.83
N ILE A 124 17.85 16.70 8.40
CA ILE A 124 17.86 16.50 9.85
C ILE A 124 19.28 16.84 10.35
N THR A 125 19.38 17.88 11.17
CA THR A 125 20.66 18.46 11.57
C THR A 125 21.05 18.10 12.99
N GLU A 126 20.07 18.08 13.90
CA GLU A 126 20.31 17.87 15.33
C GLU A 126 19.54 16.65 15.85
N LEU A 127 19.98 16.10 16.98
CA LEU A 127 19.25 15.02 17.66
C LEU A 127 17.91 15.49 18.22
N SER A 128 17.82 16.78 18.59
CA SER A 128 16.60 17.44 19.07
C SER A 128 15.47 17.39 18.04
N ASP A 129 15.79 17.46 16.74
CA ASP A 129 14.81 17.36 15.64
C ASP A 129 14.07 16.01 15.63
N MET A 130 14.66 14.98 16.26
CA MET A 130 14.13 13.62 16.34
C MET A 130 13.48 13.28 17.68
N GLU A 131 13.47 14.19 18.65
CA GLU A 131 12.79 13.98 19.94
C GLU A 131 11.34 13.48 19.80
N PRO A 132 10.52 13.97 18.85
CA PRO A 132 9.16 13.47 18.70
C PRO A 132 9.08 11.97 18.40
N LEU A 133 10.10 11.39 17.75
CA LEU A 133 10.12 9.97 17.39
C LEU A 133 10.19 9.04 18.61
N GLN A 134 10.60 9.54 19.78
CA GLN A 134 10.63 8.76 21.03
C GLN A 134 9.24 8.23 21.43
N ASN A 135 8.18 8.93 21.03
CA ASN A 135 6.81 8.54 21.34
C ASN A 135 6.25 7.49 20.36
N LEU A 136 6.98 7.15 19.27
CA LEU A 136 6.62 6.07 18.36
C LEU A 136 7.12 4.74 18.95
N THR A 137 6.34 4.19 19.88
CA THR A 137 6.74 3.00 20.65
C THR A 137 6.97 1.75 19.80
N ASN A 138 6.37 1.69 18.60
CA ASN A 138 6.51 0.58 17.66
C ASN A 138 7.62 0.78 16.63
N LEU A 139 8.31 1.92 16.62
CA LEU A 139 9.36 2.21 15.65
C LEU A 139 10.59 1.37 15.96
N LYS A 140 10.95 0.48 15.02
CA LYS A 140 12.06 -0.45 15.16
C LYS A 140 13.19 -0.16 14.18
N ASN A 141 12.87 0.40 13.02
CA ASN A 141 13.85 0.65 11.97
C ASN A 141 13.80 2.11 11.55
N LEU A 142 14.96 2.77 11.58
CA LEU A 142 15.11 4.15 11.20
C LEU A 142 16.32 4.29 10.27
N ASP A 143 16.11 4.89 9.11
CA ASP A 143 17.19 5.27 8.20
C ASP A 143 17.31 6.78 8.14
N LEU A 144 18.51 7.28 8.46
CA LEU A 144 18.89 8.70 8.44
C LEU A 144 20.14 8.92 7.58
N TYR A 145 20.55 7.90 6.81
CA TYR A 145 21.67 7.96 5.90
C TYR A 145 21.65 9.25 5.07
N ASN A 146 22.81 9.88 4.91
CA ASN A 146 22.94 11.14 4.17
C ASN A 146 22.11 12.32 4.77
N CYS A 147 21.90 12.33 6.09
CA CYS A 147 21.47 13.51 6.85
C CYS A 147 22.66 14.11 7.63
N ASP A 148 22.61 15.42 7.90
CA ASP A 148 23.70 16.14 8.59
C ASP A 148 23.94 15.60 10.02
N VAL A 149 22.88 15.11 10.69
CA VAL A 149 22.95 14.52 12.05
C VAL A 149 23.89 13.31 12.13
N THR A 150 24.10 12.59 11.04
CA THR A 150 24.99 11.40 10.98
C THR A 150 26.45 11.75 11.21
N ALA A 151 26.84 13.01 10.99
CA ALA A 151 28.20 13.50 11.23
C ALA A 151 28.48 13.83 12.71
N ALA A 152 27.47 13.76 13.59
CA ALA A 152 27.63 14.06 15.00
C ALA A 152 28.41 12.96 15.74
N ASP A 153 29.29 13.37 16.66
CA ASP A 153 30.06 12.44 17.49
C ASP A 153 29.12 11.57 18.35
N GLY A 154 29.32 10.25 18.30
CA GLY A 154 28.48 9.29 19.03
C GLY A 154 27.03 9.26 18.53
N TYR A 155 26.77 9.64 17.27
CA TYR A 155 25.44 9.68 16.67
C TYR A 155 24.64 8.38 16.91
N ARG A 156 25.20 7.21 16.56
CA ARG A 156 24.51 5.92 16.71
C ARG A 156 24.11 5.65 18.16
N GLU A 157 25.06 5.77 19.08
CA GLU A 157 24.83 5.55 20.52
C GLU A 157 23.73 6.47 21.05
N LYS A 158 23.81 7.78 20.74
CA LYS A 158 22.82 8.77 21.18
C LYS A 158 21.43 8.50 20.60
N VAL A 159 21.33 8.07 19.34
CA VAL A 159 20.04 7.72 18.73
C VAL A 159 19.45 6.46 19.38
N PHE A 160 20.25 5.42 19.63
CA PHE A 160 19.77 4.21 20.30
C PHE A 160 19.41 4.43 21.78
N ASP A 161 20.09 5.36 22.47
CA ASP A 161 19.75 5.75 23.85
C ASP A 161 18.45 6.56 23.89
N MET A 162 18.25 7.42 22.89
CA MET A 162 17.05 8.24 22.74
C MET A 162 15.83 7.39 22.32
N LEU A 163 15.99 6.55 21.31
CA LEU A 163 14.95 5.69 20.74
C LEU A 163 15.15 4.26 21.25
N GLN A 164 14.74 4.02 22.50
CA GLN A 164 15.03 2.76 23.20
C GLN A 164 14.44 1.52 22.52
N ASN A 165 13.34 1.67 21.77
CA ASN A 165 12.68 0.60 21.02
C ASN A 165 13.31 0.32 19.65
N LEU A 166 14.28 1.16 19.22
CA LEU A 166 14.92 1.01 17.93
C LEU A 166 15.84 -0.23 17.92
N GLU A 167 15.61 -1.09 16.94
CA GLU A 167 16.37 -2.32 16.71
C GLU A 167 17.47 -2.09 15.66
N VAL A 168 17.15 -1.30 14.62
CA VAL A 168 18.03 -1.05 13.47
C VAL A 168 18.09 0.44 13.14
N LEU A 169 19.32 0.93 12.97
CA LEU A 169 19.64 2.29 12.54
C LEU A 169 20.56 2.24 11.33
N ASP A 170 20.16 2.87 10.23
CA ASP A 170 20.94 2.94 8.99
C ASP A 170 21.35 1.57 8.44
N GLY A 171 20.49 0.56 8.62
CA GLY A 171 20.75 -0.85 8.22
C GLY A 171 21.62 -1.67 9.17
N TYR A 172 21.99 -1.15 10.35
CA TYR A 172 22.80 -1.85 11.34
C TYR A 172 22.16 -1.85 12.73
N ASN A 173 22.25 -2.96 13.44
CA ASN A 173 21.78 -3.06 14.82
C ASN A 173 22.74 -2.40 15.83
N LYS A 174 22.41 -2.46 17.13
CA LYS A 174 23.26 -1.94 18.23
C LYS A 174 24.64 -2.60 18.33
N LEU A 175 24.84 -3.78 17.73
CA LEU A 175 26.09 -4.53 17.69
C LEU A 175 26.89 -4.26 16.40
N ASP A 176 26.45 -3.29 15.58
CA ASP A 176 26.98 -2.98 14.24
C ASP A 176 26.95 -4.18 13.27
N GLU A 177 25.98 -5.08 13.45
CA GLU A 177 25.69 -6.13 12.49
C GLU A 177 24.62 -5.64 11.50
N GLU A 178 24.85 -5.90 10.21
CA GLU A 178 23.89 -5.57 9.16
C GLU A 178 22.58 -6.33 9.40
N SER A 179 21.48 -5.59 9.38
CA SER A 179 20.13 -6.09 9.59
C SER A 179 19.17 -5.22 8.81
N ASP A 180 18.26 -5.85 8.07
CA ASP A 180 17.13 -5.14 7.46
C ASP A 180 16.03 -4.78 8.48
N GLY A 181 16.26 -5.14 9.75
CA GLY A 181 15.35 -5.03 10.89
C GLY A 181 14.03 -5.75 10.67
N GLY A 182 14.11 -6.89 9.99
CA GLY A 182 12.98 -7.72 9.65
C GLY A 182 12.18 -7.10 8.50
N SER A 183 12.05 -7.83 7.40
CA SER A 183 10.88 -7.68 6.55
C SER A 183 9.66 -8.05 7.40
N TYR A 184 9.07 -7.09 8.12
CA TYR A 184 7.65 -7.17 8.40
C TYR A 184 7.01 -7.03 7.02
N GLU A 185 6.91 -8.17 6.33
CA GLU A 185 6.04 -8.33 5.20
C GLU A 185 4.68 -7.92 5.73
N ALA A 186 4.28 -6.68 5.45
CA ALA A 186 2.91 -6.21 5.65
C ALA A 186 1.91 -6.98 4.76
N ASP A 187 2.30 -8.17 4.28
CA ASP A 187 1.59 -9.12 3.46
C ASP A 187 0.88 -10.18 4.32
N GLU A 188 1.12 -10.24 5.64
CA GLU A 188 0.36 -11.08 6.58
C GLU A 188 -0.82 -10.37 7.28
N VAL A 189 -1.28 -9.20 6.79
CA VAL A 189 -2.64 -8.76 7.12
C VAL A 189 -3.61 -9.54 6.24
N ALA A 190 -3.96 -10.72 6.75
CA ALA A 190 -4.97 -11.66 6.26
C ALA A 190 -5.92 -11.01 5.24
N ASP A 191 -5.82 -11.47 4.00
CA ASP A 191 -6.92 -11.37 3.06
C ASP A 191 -8.04 -12.29 3.60
N GLU A 192 -8.79 -11.79 4.58
CA GLU A 192 -9.98 -12.46 5.13
C GLU A 192 -11.27 -12.05 4.41
N ASP A 193 -11.17 -11.35 3.27
CA ASP A 193 -12.31 -11.02 2.41
C ASP A 193 -12.18 -11.71 1.03
N GLU A 194 -11.92 -13.03 1.02
CA GLU A 194 -12.53 -13.86 -0.02
C GLU A 194 -13.99 -14.05 0.36
N GLU A 195 -14.83 -13.08 0.00
CA GLU A 195 -16.27 -13.31 -0.11
C GLU A 195 -16.45 -14.39 -1.18
N GLU A 196 -16.53 -15.65 -0.74
CA GLU A 196 -17.10 -16.75 -1.48
C GLU A 196 -18.45 -16.27 -2.04
N PHE A 197 -18.50 -16.01 -3.34
CA PHE A 197 -19.77 -16.03 -4.05
C PHE A 197 -20.29 -17.47 -3.96
N SER A 198 -21.06 -17.75 -2.92
CA SER A 198 -21.92 -18.92 -2.83
C SER A 198 -22.99 -18.78 -3.91
N ASP A 199 -22.82 -19.49 -5.02
CA ASP A 199 -23.91 -19.76 -5.97
C ASP A 199 -24.87 -20.79 -5.36
N GLU A 200 -25.73 -20.38 -4.42
CA GLU A 200 -26.93 -21.14 -3.99
C GLU A 200 -28.04 -20.11 -3.75
N ASP A 201 -29.08 -20.04 -4.60
CA ASP A 201 -30.36 -20.77 -4.46
C ASP A 201 -31.19 -20.47 -5.75
N ASP A 202 -32.08 -21.28 -6.32
CA ASP A 202 -32.82 -22.43 -5.81
C ASP A 202 -33.65 -23.09 -6.93
N ASP A 203 -34.31 -24.21 -6.57
CA ASP A 203 -35.51 -24.81 -7.17
C ASP A 203 -35.39 -26.04 -8.10
N TYR A 204 -34.88 -27.14 -7.53
CA TYR A 204 -35.34 -28.50 -7.88
C TYR A 204 -36.50 -28.91 -6.96
N ARG A 205 -37.75 -28.67 -7.38
CA ARG A 205 -38.93 -29.38 -6.83
C ARG A 205 -39.28 -30.59 -7.68
N GLY A 206 -38.94 -31.77 -7.17
CA GLY A 206 -39.40 -33.04 -7.71
C GLY A 206 -40.89 -33.28 -7.45
N ASP A 207 -41.67 -33.53 -8.50
CA ASP A 207 -42.98 -34.17 -8.42
C ASP A 207 -42.81 -35.68 -8.66
N LYS A 208 -42.94 -36.47 -7.60
CA LYS A 208 -43.12 -37.93 -7.67
C LYS A 208 -44.61 -38.22 -7.70
N ARG A 209 -45.13 -38.67 -8.85
CA ARG A 209 -46.32 -39.53 -8.90
C ARG A 209 -45.94 -40.92 -9.40
N LYS A 210 -45.99 -41.88 -8.47
CA LYS A 210 -46.03 -43.32 -8.73
C LYS A 210 -47.41 -43.71 -9.29
N ARG A 211 -47.44 -44.64 -10.26
CA ARG A 211 -48.18 -45.92 -10.19
C ARG A 211 -48.18 -46.63 -11.57
N ASP A 212 -47.35 -47.67 -11.68
CA ASP A 212 -47.72 -49.08 -11.92
C ASP A 212 -48.74 -49.48 -13.01
N VAL A 213 -48.21 -50.28 -13.96
CA VAL A 213 -48.70 -51.60 -14.47
C VAL A 213 -49.58 -51.68 -15.73
N ALA A 214 -49.25 -52.73 -16.53
CA ALA A 214 -49.87 -53.35 -17.72
C ALA A 214 -49.29 -52.84 -19.07
N ASP A 215 -48.45 -53.59 -19.80
CA ASP A 215 -48.60 -54.93 -20.41
C ASP A 215 -49.68 -55.01 -21.51
N VAL A 216 -49.31 -55.72 -22.59
CA VAL A 216 -50.05 -56.04 -23.83
C VAL A 216 -50.14 -54.87 -24.82
N GLY A 217 -49.68 -54.92 -26.07
CA GLY A 217 -49.49 -56.05 -27.00
C GLY A 217 -50.27 -55.73 -28.29
N ASP A 218 -49.64 -55.99 -29.44
CA ASP A 218 -50.21 -56.04 -30.80
C ASP A 218 -50.70 -54.70 -31.43
N LYS A 219 -50.15 -54.23 -32.56
CA LYS A 219 -50.02 -54.74 -33.95
C LYS A 219 -51.12 -54.16 -34.86
N GLU A 220 -50.72 -53.96 -36.11
CA GLU A 220 -51.54 -53.80 -37.32
C GLU A 220 -52.21 -52.41 -37.45
N ASP A 221 -52.31 -51.75 -38.60
CA ASP A 221 -51.86 -51.97 -39.98
C ASP A 221 -52.40 -50.77 -40.81
N TYR A 222 -51.91 -50.60 -42.06
CA TYR A 222 -52.53 -50.01 -43.27
C TYR A 222 -53.63 -48.91 -43.14
N GLU A 223 -53.79 -47.87 -43.97
CA GLU A 223 -53.29 -47.39 -45.27
C GLU A 223 -53.99 -46.02 -45.49
N ASP A 224 -53.44 -45.21 -46.40
CA ASP A 224 -54.02 -44.05 -47.13
C ASP A 224 -54.55 -42.81 -46.37
#